data_AF-A0A358V017-F1
#
_entry.id   AF-A0A358V017-F1
#
_cell.length_a   1.000
_cell.length_b   1.000
_cell.length_c   1.000
_cell.angle_alpha   90.00
_cell.angle_beta   90.00
_cell.angle_gamma   90.00
#
_symmetry.space_group_name_H-M   'P 1'
#
loop_
_entity.id
_entity.type
_entity.pdbx_description
1 polymer ?
#
loop_
_entity_poly.entity_id
_entity_poly.type
_entity_poly.pdbx_seq_one_letter_code
_entity_poly.pdbx_strand_id
1 'polypeptide(L)'
;MAGFRVVTNVPAIFSQRQLGITNTNIQKNLEKLSSGLRINKSADDAAGLAISERFRTQINGLKQASKNIQDGISMIQTAEGGVETISDQLQRLRTLAVQSANDSLTTMDR
;
A
#
# COMPACT_ATOMS: atom_id res chain seq x y z
N MET A 1 56.12 -42.29 -28.14
CA MET A 1 55.84 -41.42 -26.98
C MET A 1 55.46 -40.05 -27.51
N ALA A 2 54.18 -39.84 -27.86
CA ALA A 2 53.71 -38.61 -28.48
C ALA A 2 53.41 -37.57 -27.39
N GLY A 3 54.19 -36.49 -27.39
CA GLY A 3 54.18 -35.47 -26.36
C GLY A 3 52.85 -34.74 -26.24
N PHE A 4 52.45 -34.53 -25.00
CA PHE A 4 51.43 -33.57 -24.57
C PHE A 4 51.70 -32.20 -25.24
N ARG A 5 50.89 -31.82 -26.21
CA ARG A 5 51.05 -30.55 -26.95
C ARG A 5 50.60 -29.36 -26.09
N VAL A 6 51.55 -28.49 -25.77
CA VAL A 6 51.43 -27.25 -24.96
C VAL A 6 50.87 -26.07 -25.78
N VAL A 7 49.84 -26.28 -26.60
CA VAL A 7 49.23 -25.18 -27.38
C VAL A 7 47.89 -24.74 -26.78
N THR A 8 47.21 -25.61 -26.05
CA THR A 8 45.95 -25.28 -25.36
C THR A 8 45.89 -26.05 -24.05
N ASN A 9 45.90 -25.32 -22.93
CA ASN A 9 45.77 -25.90 -21.61
C ASN A 9 44.28 -26.17 -21.30
N VAL A 10 43.78 -27.31 -21.80
CA VAL A 10 42.38 -27.73 -21.64
C VAL A 10 41.94 -27.78 -20.16
N PRO A 11 42.74 -28.29 -19.20
CA PRO A 11 42.41 -28.19 -17.79
C PRO A 11 42.21 -26.77 -17.27
N ALA A 12 43.09 -25.82 -17.64
CA ALA A 12 42.96 -24.42 -17.22
C ALA A 12 41.70 -23.76 -17.80
N ILE A 13 41.35 -24.05 -19.07
CA ILE A 13 40.13 -23.55 -19.70
C ILE A 13 38.88 -24.10 -18.99
N PHE A 14 38.90 -25.38 -18.62
CA PHE A 14 37.82 -25.99 -17.85
C PHE A 14 37.66 -25.33 -16.47
N SER A 15 38.76 -25.14 -15.74
CA SER A 15 38.75 -24.42 -14.46
C SER A 15 38.26 -22.98 -14.60
N GLN A 16 38.65 -22.26 -15.67
CA GLN A 16 38.20 -20.89 -15.92
C GLN A 16 36.69 -20.84 -16.23
N ARG A 17 36.16 -21.78 -17.03
CA ARG A 17 34.71 -21.89 -17.28
C ARG A 17 33.95 -22.17 -15.98
N GLN A 18 34.46 -23.09 -15.16
CA GLN A 18 33.85 -23.40 -13.87
C GLN A 18 33.86 -22.20 -12.91
N LEU A 19 34.97 -21.46 -12.85
CA LEU A 19 35.06 -20.20 -12.11
C LEU A 19 34.05 -19.16 -12.60
N GLY A 20 33.86 -19.05 -13.92
CA GLY A 20 32.84 -18.18 -14.52
C GLY A 20 31.42 -18.52 -14.03
N ILE A 21 31.06 -19.80 -14.06
CA ILE A 21 29.74 -20.28 -13.57
C ILE A 21 29.58 -19.98 -12.08
N THR A 22 30.60 -20.27 -11.27
CA THR A 22 30.59 -20.01 -9.82
C THR A 22 30.42 -18.51 -9.53
N ASN A 23 31.14 -17.64 -10.26
CA ASN A 23 31.04 -16.19 -10.08
C ASN A 23 29.62 -15.68 -10.44
N THR A 24 29.01 -16.18 -11.52
CA THR A 24 27.61 -15.84 -11.86
C THR A 24 26.63 -16.28 -10.77
N ASN A 25 26.83 -17.46 -10.17
CA ASN A 25 25.98 -17.93 -9.06
C ASN A 25 26.16 -17.07 -7.79
N ILE A 26 27.40 -16.69 -7.46
CA ILE A 26 27.68 -15.78 -6.33
C ILE A 26 27.00 -14.43 -6.56
N GLN A 27 27.07 -13.87 -7.76
CA GLN A 27 26.41 -12.60 -8.07
C GLN A 27 24.88 -12.67 -7.89
N LYS A 28 24.25 -13.76 -8.34
CA LYS A 28 22.80 -13.99 -8.11
C LYS A 28 22.46 -14.11 -6.62
N ASN A 29 23.31 -14.78 -5.84
CA ASN A 29 23.10 -14.90 -4.39
C ASN A 29 23.26 -13.56 -3.68
N LEU A 30 24.25 -12.75 -4.08
CA LEU A 30 24.43 -11.39 -3.58
C LEU A 30 23.25 -10.48 -3.92
N GLU A 31 22.68 -10.59 -5.11
CA GLU A 31 21.46 -9.87 -5.51
C GLU A 31 20.27 -10.22 -4.60
N LYS A 32 20.08 -11.51 -4.30
CA LYS A 32 19.04 -11.99 -3.36
C LYS A 32 19.29 -11.53 -1.93
N LEU A 33 20.54 -11.56 -1.48
CA LEU A 33 20.90 -11.08 -0.15
C LEU A 33 20.67 -9.56 -0.02
N SER A 34 21.09 -8.78 -1.02
CA SER A 34 20.98 -7.32 -1.00
C SER A 34 19.55 -6.81 -1.10
N SER A 35 18.67 -7.54 -1.79
CA SER A 35 17.24 -7.21 -1.91
C SER A 35 16.41 -7.77 -0.76
N GLY A 36 16.88 -8.82 -0.09
CA GLY A 36 16.09 -9.60 0.87
C GLY A 36 14.95 -10.40 0.23
N LEU A 37 14.84 -10.41 -1.11
CA LEU A 37 13.79 -11.10 -1.84
C LEU A 37 14.32 -12.41 -2.43
N ARG A 38 13.52 -13.47 -2.28
CA ARG A 38 13.84 -14.79 -2.87
C ARG A 38 13.79 -14.77 -4.41
N ILE A 39 12.88 -13.97 -4.98
CA ILE A 39 12.64 -13.83 -6.42
C ILE A 39 12.84 -12.36 -6.78
N ASN A 40 13.95 -12.05 -7.46
CA ASN A 40 14.25 -10.68 -7.93
C ASN A 40 13.97 -10.47 -9.41
N LYS A 41 14.09 -11.53 -10.21
CA LYS A 41 13.94 -11.50 -11.66
C LYS A 41 12.82 -12.42 -12.08
N SER A 42 12.06 -12.03 -13.11
CA SER A 42 11.06 -12.90 -13.74
C SER A 42 11.68 -14.18 -14.32
N ALA A 43 12.98 -14.16 -14.61
CA ALA A 43 13.73 -15.33 -15.07
C ALA A 43 13.98 -16.38 -13.97
N ASP A 44 13.93 -16.01 -12.68
CA ASP A 44 14.12 -16.95 -11.58
C ASP A 44 12.82 -17.73 -11.27
N ASP A 45 11.67 -17.03 -11.27
CA ASP A 45 10.33 -17.63 -11.10
C ASP A 45 9.25 -16.64 -11.57
N ALA A 46 8.85 -16.75 -12.84
CA ALA A 46 7.88 -15.84 -13.44
C ALA A 46 6.49 -15.95 -12.77
N ALA A 47 6.07 -17.15 -12.38
CA ALA A 47 4.77 -17.38 -11.74
C ALA A 47 4.75 -16.86 -10.30
N GLY A 48 5.80 -17.14 -9.53
CA GLY A 48 5.96 -16.64 -8.16
C GLY A 48 6.08 -15.12 -8.09
N LEU A 49 6.78 -14.50 -9.05
CA LEU A 49 6.85 -13.05 -9.16
C LEU A 49 5.48 -12.44 -9.52
N ALA A 50 4.76 -13.02 -10.50
CA ALA A 50 3.45 -12.53 -10.91
C ALA A 50 2.42 -12.58 -9.77
N ILE A 51 2.42 -13.65 -8.98
CA ILE A 51 1.55 -13.78 -7.80
C ILE A 51 1.94 -12.75 -6.74
N SER A 52 3.25 -12.57 -6.50
CA SER A 52 3.77 -11.62 -5.52
C SER A 52 3.42 -10.17 -5.87
N GLU A 53 3.51 -9.80 -7.16
CA GLU A 53 3.09 -8.48 -7.65
C GLU A 53 1.57 -8.31 -7.61
N ARG A 54 0.80 -9.39 -7.87
CA ARG A 54 -0.65 -9.36 -7.67
C ARG A 54 -1.02 -9.11 -6.20
N PHE A 55 -0.30 -9.71 -5.25
CA PHE A 55 -0.53 -9.41 -3.83
C PHE A 55 -0.06 -8.01 -3.46
N ARG A 56 1.07 -7.54 -3.97
CA ARG A 56 1.55 -6.17 -3.75
C ARG A 56 0.54 -5.12 -4.22
N THR A 57 -0.03 -5.31 -5.40
CA THR A 57 -1.08 -4.45 -5.95
C THR A 57 -2.36 -4.50 -5.12
N GLN A 58 -2.80 -5.70 -4.69
CA GLN A 58 -3.94 -5.84 -3.78
C GLN A 58 -3.70 -5.13 -2.44
N ILE A 59 -2.53 -5.29 -1.82
CA ILE A 59 -2.18 -4.61 -0.57
C ILE A 59 -2.24 -3.10 -0.74
N ASN A 60 -1.71 -2.56 -1.84
CA ASN A 60 -1.78 -1.13 -2.13
C ASN A 60 -3.23 -0.66 -2.33
N GLY A 61 -4.04 -1.45 -3.04
CA GLY A 61 -5.48 -1.19 -3.19
C GLY A 61 -6.22 -1.17 -1.85
N LEU A 62 -5.96 -2.15 -0.98
CA LEU A 62 -6.53 -2.22 0.37
C LEU A 62 -6.08 -1.06 1.25
N LYS A 63 -4.82 -0.63 1.17
CA LYS A 63 -4.33 0.56 1.88
C LYS A 63 -5.08 1.82 1.45
N GLN A 64 -5.32 1.99 0.15
CA GLN A 64 -6.09 3.13 -0.34
C GLN A 64 -7.57 3.02 0.07
N ALA A 65 -8.17 1.83 -0.01
CA ALA A 65 -9.53 1.60 0.46
C ALA A 65 -9.68 1.94 1.95
N SER A 66 -8.72 1.56 2.78
CA SER A 66 -8.70 1.90 4.21
C SER A 66 -8.65 3.42 4.44
N LYS A 67 -7.87 4.16 3.66
CA LYS A 67 -7.86 5.64 3.72
C LYS A 67 -9.21 6.22 3.31
N ASN A 68 -9.76 5.76 2.19
CA ASN A 68 -11.07 6.22 1.71
C ASN A 68 -12.18 5.94 2.73
N ILE A 69 -12.15 4.80 3.42
CA ILE A 69 -13.08 4.48 4.50
C ILE A 69 -12.91 5.47 5.65
N GLN A 70 -11.67 5.77 6.05
CA GLN A 70 -11.40 6.73 7.12
C GLN A 70 -11.91 8.13 6.77
N ASP A 71 -11.70 8.57 5.53
CA ASP A 71 -12.21 9.86 5.03
C ASP A 71 -13.75 9.87 5.01
N GLY A 72 -14.38 8.76 4.61
CA GLY A 72 -15.83 8.59 4.67
C GLY A 72 -16.38 8.66 6.10
N ILE A 73 -15.70 8.06 7.06
CA ILE A 73 -16.04 8.16 8.49
C ILE A 73 -15.95 9.62 8.95
N SER A 74 -14.86 10.32 8.62
CA SER A 74 -14.71 11.73 9.01
C SER A 74 -15.77 12.64 8.39
N MET A 75 -16.19 12.37 7.15
CA MET A 75 -17.31 13.06 6.51
C MET A 75 -18.63 12.80 7.26
N ILE A 76 -18.91 11.55 7.61
CA ILE A 76 -20.12 11.18 8.35
C ILE A 76 -20.13 11.84 9.73
N GLN A 77 -19.01 11.83 10.46
CA GLN A 77 -18.89 12.50 11.76
C GLN A 77 -19.15 14.01 11.66
N THR A 78 -18.66 14.65 10.60
CA THR A 78 -18.93 16.07 10.35
C THR A 78 -20.41 16.31 10.06
N ALA A 79 -21.04 15.42 9.28
CA ALA A 79 -22.47 15.49 9.02
C ALA A 79 -23.32 15.26 10.29
N GLU A 80 -22.94 14.31 11.14
CA GLU A 80 -23.59 14.02 12.42
C GLU A 80 -23.56 15.24 13.35
N GLY A 81 -22.41 15.90 13.52
CA GLY A 81 -22.32 17.13 14.31
C GLY A 81 -23.14 18.29 13.72
N GLY A 82 -23.25 18.36 12.39
CA GLY A 82 -24.14 19.31 11.71
C GLY A 82 -25.62 19.05 12.00
N VAL A 83 -26.05 17.78 11.94
CA VAL A 83 -27.44 17.38 12.24
C VAL A 83 -27.78 17.62 13.72
N GLU A 84 -26.86 17.36 14.63
CA GLU A 84 -27.01 17.67 16.05
C GLU A 84 -27.27 19.18 16.27
N THR A 85 -26.47 20.03 15.62
CA THR A 85 -26.66 21.49 15.66
C THR A 85 -28.03 21.92 15.12
N ILE A 86 -28.49 21.32 14.00
CA ILE A 86 -29.81 21.61 13.42
C ILE A 86 -30.92 21.19 14.40
N SER A 87 -30.80 20.02 15.02
CA SER A 87 -31.76 19.53 16.00
C SER A 87 -31.90 20.49 17.19
N ASP A 88 -30.77 20.96 17.74
CA ASP A 88 -30.77 21.92 18.86
C ASP A 88 -31.41 23.27 18.46
N GLN A 89 -31.13 23.74 17.25
CA GLN A 89 -31.76 24.95 16.72
C GLN A 89 -33.27 24.79 16.57
N LEU A 90 -33.73 23.64 16.05
CA LEU A 90 -35.17 23.36 15.92
C LEU A 90 -35.87 23.30 17.28
N GLN A 91 -35.23 22.72 18.30
CA GLN A 91 -35.76 22.74 19.67
C GLN A 91 -35.86 24.18 20.20
N ARG A 92 -34.82 24.99 20.02
CA ARG A 92 -34.84 26.41 20.42
C ARG A 92 -35.92 27.21 19.70
N LEU A 93 -36.06 27.02 18.38
CA LEU A 93 -37.12 27.64 17.58
C LEU A 93 -38.52 27.23 18.08
N ARG A 94 -38.71 25.96 18.47
CA ARG A 94 -39.96 25.51 19.07
C ARG A 94 -40.26 26.24 20.37
N THR A 95 -39.27 26.41 21.24
CA THR A 95 -39.42 27.13 22.51
C THR A 95 -39.76 28.60 22.26
N LEU A 96 -39.08 29.24 21.30
CA LEU A 96 -39.36 30.63 20.90
C LEU A 96 -40.77 30.77 20.29
N ALA A 97 -41.22 29.82 19.48
CA ALA A 97 -42.56 29.83 18.91
C ALA A 97 -43.64 29.71 20.00
N VAL A 98 -43.47 28.80 20.97
CA VAL A 98 -44.38 28.68 22.13
C VAL A 98 -44.35 29.93 22.99
N GLN A 99 -43.18 30.53 23.21
CA GLN A 99 -43.04 31.79 23.93
C GLN A 99 -43.77 32.93 23.22
N SER A 100 -43.67 33.03 21.89
CA SER A 100 -44.37 34.04 21.09
C SER A 100 -45.89 33.85 21.03
N ALA A 101 -46.38 32.62 21.23
CA ALA A 101 -47.79 32.30 21.25
C ALA A 101 -48.45 32.57 22.61
N ASN A 102 -47.67 32.64 23.70
CA ASN A 102 -48.15 33.04 25.02
C ASN A 102 -48.14 34.58 25.13
N ASP A 103 -49.34 35.15 24.96
CA ASP A 103 -49.73 36.55 24.69
C ASP A 103 -49.41 37.60 25.79
N SER A 104 -48.38 37.40 26.62
CA SER A 104 -47.96 38.39 27.63
C SER A 104 -46.81 39.31 27.19
N LEU A 105 -46.26 39.09 25.99
CA LEU A 105 -45.21 39.91 25.39
C LEU A 105 -45.86 41.03 24.57
N THR A 106 -45.69 42.26 25.03
CA THR A 106 -46.24 43.46 24.38
C THR A 106 -45.73 43.60 22.94
N THR A 107 -46.39 44.41 22.10
CA THR A 107 -46.02 44.65 20.69
C THR A 107 -44.56 45.13 20.47
N MET A 108 -43.85 45.51 21.53
CA MET A 108 -42.41 45.84 21.50
C MET A 108 -41.46 44.63 21.61
N ASP A 109 -41.93 43.47 22.11
CA ASP A 109 -41.13 42.25 22.31
C ASP A 109 -41.39 41.15 21.25
N ARG A 110 -42.37 41.36 20.35
CA ARG A 110 -42.70 40.45 19.24
C ARG A 110 -41.79 40.58 18.04
#